data_AF-A0AAD2BRM7-F1
#
_entry.id   AF-A0AAD2BRM7-F1
#
_cell.length_a   1.000
_cell.length_b   1.000
_cell.length_c   1.000
_cell.angle_alpha   90.00
_cell.angle_beta   90.00
_cell.angle_gamma   90.00
#
_symmetry.space_group_name_H-M   'P 1'
#
loop_
_entity.id
_entity.type
_entity.pdbx_description
1 polymer ?
#
loop_
_entity_poly.entity_id
_entity_poly.type
_entity_poly.pdbx_seq_one_letter_code
_entity_poly.pdbx_strand_id
1 'polypeptide(L)'
;MEYAARLQVLLAHRIGLWDVVAEAKREGSLDSKIRDHAGNDLAGLIASLPELALIAFNGGTASRIGVKALGDIGDRHTILKLPSSSPAYAAVPYAQKLAAWQALREWLS
;
A
#
# COMPACT_ATOMS: atom_id res chain seq x y z
N MET A 1 -16.56 15.39 -1.90
CA MET A 1 -16.84 14.23 -2.78
C MET A 1 -17.15 13.03 -1.90
N GLU A 2 -18.30 12.41 -2.11
CA GLU A 2 -18.74 11.23 -1.36
C GLU A 2 -17.82 10.04 -1.57
N TYR A 3 -17.80 9.09 -0.62
CA TYR A 3 -16.86 7.96 -0.66
C TYR A 3 -17.00 7.12 -1.92
N ALA A 4 -18.23 6.79 -2.32
CA ALA A 4 -18.49 6.04 -3.54
C ALA A 4 -17.95 6.77 -4.78
N ALA A 5 -18.15 8.09 -4.86
CA ALA A 5 -17.63 8.89 -5.98
C ALA A 5 -16.09 8.89 -6.02
N ARG A 6 -15.41 8.91 -4.86
CA ARG A 6 -13.95 8.77 -4.81
C ARG A 6 -13.49 7.42 -5.36
N LEU A 7 -14.17 6.33 -5.01
CA LEU A 7 -13.85 4.99 -5.53
C LEU A 7 -14.04 4.92 -7.05
N GLN A 8 -15.11 5.54 -7.58
CA GLN A 8 -15.33 5.59 -9.03
C GLN A 8 -14.22 6.36 -9.75
N VAL A 9 -13.73 7.47 -9.17
CA VAL A 9 -12.57 8.20 -9.73
C VAL A 9 -11.32 7.31 -9.75
N LEU A 10 -11.06 6.56 -8.69
CA LEU A 10 -9.92 5.64 -8.65
C LEU A 10 -10.03 4.56 -9.74
N LEU A 11 -11.20 3.94 -9.88
CA LEU A 11 -11.44 2.93 -10.91
C LEU A 11 -11.31 3.51 -12.33
N ALA A 12 -11.81 4.73 -12.57
CA ALA A 12 -11.69 5.40 -13.86
C ALA A 12 -10.23 5.63 -14.26
N HIS A 13 -9.35 5.87 -13.27
CA HIS A 13 -7.89 5.98 -13.47
C HIS A 13 -7.13 4.68 -13.24
N ARG A 14 -7.83 3.53 -13.18
CA ARG A 14 -7.25 2.18 -13.00
C ARG A 14 -6.42 2.02 -11.72
N ILE A 15 -6.80 2.70 -10.65
CA ILE A 15 -6.15 2.65 -9.35
C ILE A 15 -6.88 1.66 -8.43
N GLY A 16 -6.16 0.63 -7.98
CA GLY A 16 -6.59 -0.27 -6.90
C GLY A 16 -6.14 0.23 -5.53
N LEU A 17 -6.98 0.04 -4.51
CA LEU A 17 -6.61 0.21 -3.10
C LEU A 17 -6.61 -1.13 -2.41
N TRP A 18 -5.58 -1.38 -1.60
CA TRP A 18 -5.45 -2.61 -0.83
C TRP A 18 -4.66 -2.37 0.45
N ASP A 19 -4.97 -3.10 1.51
CA ASP A 19 -4.21 -3.07 2.76
C ASP A 19 -3.19 -4.21 2.80
N VAL A 20 -1.98 -3.90 3.23
CA VAL A 20 -0.89 -4.88 3.36
C VAL A 20 -1.10 -5.81 4.56
N VAL A 21 -1.84 -5.35 5.57
CA VAL A 21 -2.10 -6.07 6.82
C VAL A 21 -3.59 -6.38 6.88
N ALA A 22 -3.96 -7.67 7.00
CA ALA A 22 -5.36 -8.07 7.08
C ALA A 22 -5.98 -7.69 8.44
N GLU A 23 -5.23 -7.90 9.53
CA GLU A 23 -5.61 -7.48 10.89
C GLU A 23 -4.37 -7.09 11.70
N ALA A 24 -4.30 -5.84 12.17
CA ALA A 24 -3.32 -5.45 13.19
C ALA A 24 -3.87 -5.74 14.58
N LYS A 25 -4.05 -7.02 14.94
CA LYS A 25 -4.37 -7.38 16.32
C LYS A 25 -3.18 -7.06 17.23
N ARG A 26 -3.37 -6.08 18.10
CA ARG A 26 -2.46 -5.81 19.23
C ARG A 26 -2.87 -6.77 20.36
N GLU A 27 -2.43 -8.02 20.31
CA GLU A 27 -2.73 -9.00 21.37
C GLU A 27 -1.72 -8.87 22.53
N GLY A 28 -2.26 -8.61 23.72
CA GLY A 28 -1.53 -8.66 24.96
C GLY A 28 -1.14 -10.10 25.32
N SER A 29 0.09 -10.24 25.81
CA SER A 29 0.64 -11.26 26.72
C SER A 29 -0.16 -12.58 26.85
N LEU A 30 -0.02 -13.51 25.90
CA LEU A 30 0.42 -14.90 26.16
C LEU A 30 0.45 -15.76 24.88
N ASP A 31 1.57 -16.47 24.77
CA ASP A 31 1.86 -17.72 24.05
C ASP A 31 1.71 -17.84 22.52
N SER A 32 2.83 -17.55 21.85
CA SER A 32 3.65 -18.58 21.19
C SER A 32 2.98 -19.58 20.24
N LYS A 33 1.98 -19.17 19.45
CA LYS A 33 1.60 -19.88 18.21
C LYS A 33 1.07 -18.97 17.09
N ILE A 34 1.44 -17.69 17.12
CA ILE A 34 1.07 -16.71 16.10
C ILE A 34 2.20 -16.51 15.08
N ARG A 35 2.46 -17.48 14.19
CA ARG A 35 3.55 -17.43 13.20
C ARG A 35 3.12 -17.36 11.73
N ASP A 36 1.83 -17.40 11.41
CA ASP A 36 1.31 -17.53 10.03
C ASP A 36 0.07 -16.67 9.73
N HIS A 37 -0.18 -15.65 10.55
CA HIS A 37 -1.45 -14.93 10.61
C HIS A 37 -1.42 -13.77 9.63
N ALA A 38 -1.62 -14.12 8.36
CA ALA A 38 -2.38 -13.35 7.40
C ALA A 38 -1.95 -11.89 7.21
N GLY A 39 -0.81 -11.68 6.55
CA GLY A 39 -0.82 -10.60 5.55
C GLY A 39 -1.87 -10.96 4.50
N ASN A 40 -2.58 -9.97 3.93
CA ASN A 40 -3.40 -10.26 2.75
C ASN A 40 -2.51 -10.92 1.69
N ASP A 41 -3.05 -11.84 0.87
CA ASP A 41 -2.31 -12.51 -0.21
C ASP A 41 -1.96 -11.53 -1.34
N LEU A 42 -0.98 -10.68 -1.05
CA LEU A 42 -0.51 -9.62 -1.92
C LEU A 42 0.18 -10.21 -3.15
N ALA A 43 0.86 -11.35 -2.98
CA ALA A 43 1.51 -12.08 -4.05
C ALA A 43 0.49 -12.61 -5.07
N GLY A 44 -0.57 -13.29 -4.58
CA GLY A 44 -1.66 -13.78 -5.42
C GLY A 44 -2.42 -12.65 -6.11
N LEU A 45 -2.68 -11.54 -5.40
CA LEU A 45 -3.29 -10.35 -6.00
C LEU A 45 -2.44 -9.81 -7.15
N ILE A 46 -1.14 -9.60 -6.95
CA ILE A 46 -0.25 -9.06 -7.98
C ILE A 46 -0.14 -10.01 -9.17
N ALA A 47 -0.03 -11.32 -8.92
CA ALA A 47 -0.02 -12.31 -9.99
C ALA A 47 -1.30 -12.28 -10.85
N SER A 48 -2.43 -11.85 -10.28
CA SER A 48 -3.71 -11.70 -11.00
C SER A 48 -3.82 -10.39 -11.81
N LEU A 49 -2.86 -9.47 -11.69
CA LEU A 49 -2.88 -8.15 -12.32
C LEU A 49 -1.77 -8.02 -13.38
N PRO A 50 -1.95 -8.58 -14.59
CA PRO A 50 -0.90 -8.61 -15.61
C PRO A 50 -0.51 -7.23 -16.16
N GLU A 51 -1.39 -6.23 -16.03
CA GLU A 51 -1.15 -4.85 -16.43
C GLU A 51 -0.74 -3.95 -15.25
N LEU A 52 -0.36 -4.54 -14.10
CA LEU A 52 0.09 -3.78 -12.94
C LEU A 52 1.40 -3.07 -13.24
N ALA A 53 1.33 -1.74 -13.33
CA ALA A 53 2.47 -0.92 -13.71
C ALA A 53 3.29 -0.46 -12.48
N LEU A 54 2.64 -0.26 -11.33
CA LEU A 54 3.27 0.31 -10.14
C LEU A 54 2.62 -0.20 -8.85
N ILE A 55 3.45 -0.48 -7.84
CA ILE A 55 3.03 -0.72 -6.46
C ILE A 55 3.46 0.45 -5.60
N ALA A 56 2.50 1.21 -5.06
CA ALA A 56 2.77 2.36 -4.21
C ALA A 56 2.40 2.08 -2.74
N PHE A 57 3.38 2.05 -1.84
CA PHE A 57 3.16 1.85 -0.41
C PHE A 57 2.92 3.17 0.32
N ASN A 58 1.76 3.32 0.95
CA ASN A 58 1.38 4.47 1.74
C ASN A 58 1.96 4.41 3.17
N GLY A 59 3.20 4.89 3.35
CA GLY A 59 3.89 4.96 4.64
C GLY A 59 4.93 3.87 4.88
N GLY A 60 5.87 4.15 5.78
CA GLY A 60 7.03 3.28 6.04
C GLY A 60 6.67 1.89 6.56
N THR A 61 5.64 1.79 7.41
CA THR A 61 5.16 0.49 7.93
C THR A 61 4.60 -0.38 6.82
N ALA A 62 3.72 0.17 5.97
CA ALA A 62 3.16 -0.54 4.82
C ALA A 62 4.27 -1.01 3.86
N SER A 63 5.24 -0.13 3.57
CA SER A 63 6.39 -0.49 2.72
C SER A 63 7.21 -1.63 3.30
N ARG A 64 7.55 -1.58 4.59
CA ARG A 64 8.38 -2.62 5.23
C ARG A 64 7.69 -3.98 5.24
N ILE A 65 6.40 -4.02 5.58
CA ILE A 65 5.63 -5.27 5.61
C ILE A 65 5.41 -5.78 4.18
N GLY A 66 5.03 -4.89 3.27
CA GLY A 66 4.70 -5.23 1.89
C GLY A 66 5.89 -5.78 1.13
N VAL A 67 7.05 -5.11 1.19
CA VAL A 67 8.28 -5.61 0.56
C VAL A 67 8.65 -7.00 1.09
N LYS A 68 8.50 -7.24 2.40
CA LYS A 68 8.73 -8.57 2.98
C LYS A 68 7.73 -9.61 2.47
N ALA A 69 6.46 -9.24 2.32
CA ALA A 69 5.41 -10.13 1.82
C ALA A 69 5.55 -10.45 0.33
N LEU A 70 6.07 -9.51 -0.47
CA LEU A 70 6.31 -9.70 -1.90
C LEU A 70 7.50 -10.62 -2.19
N GLY A 71 8.53 -10.60 -1.35
CA GLY A 71 9.78 -11.31 -1.64
C GLY A 71 10.28 -10.99 -3.06
N ASP A 72 10.73 -12.04 -3.76
CA ASP A 72 11.29 -11.95 -5.11
C ASP A 72 10.29 -11.43 -6.18
N ILE A 73 8.98 -11.47 -5.91
CA ILE A 73 7.97 -10.88 -6.80
C ILE A 73 8.12 -9.36 -6.82
N GLY A 74 8.51 -8.77 -5.70
CA GLY A 74 8.72 -7.32 -5.56
C GLY A 74 9.82 -6.80 -6.50
N ASP A 75 10.87 -7.59 -6.72
CA ASP A 75 11.99 -7.21 -7.59
C ASP A 75 11.62 -7.11 -9.07
N ARG A 76 10.48 -7.70 -9.46
CA ARG A 76 9.94 -7.67 -10.83
C ARG A 76 9.01 -6.49 -11.09
N HIS A 77 8.70 -5.70 -10.06
CA HIS A 77 7.73 -4.61 -10.15
C HIS A 77 8.36 -3.29 -9.76
N THR A 78 7.89 -2.20 -10.35
CA THR A 78 8.23 -0.87 -9.86
C THR A 78 7.53 -0.64 -8.52
N ILE A 79 8.31 -0.32 -7.48
CA ILE A 79 7.82 -0.04 -6.14
C ILE A 79 8.14 1.40 -5.76
N LEU A 80 7.11 2.16 -5.37
CA LEU A 80 7.24 3.51 -4.85
C LEU A 80 6.86 3.57 -3.36
N LYS A 81 7.71 4.19 -2.55
CA LYS A 81 7.46 4.40 -1.12
C LYS A 81 6.94 5.82 -0.91
N LEU A 82 5.69 5.96 -0.53
CA LEU A 82 5.05 7.25 -0.30
C LEU A 82 5.04 7.59 1.20
N PRO A 83 5.09 8.89 1.57
CA PRO A 83 4.82 9.29 2.93
C PRO A 83 3.35 8.98 3.27
N SER A 84 3.10 8.67 4.54
CA SER A 84 1.73 8.36 4.98
C SER A 84 0.78 9.52 4.68
N SER A 85 -0.36 9.22 4.06
CA SER A 85 -1.47 10.16 3.86
C SER A 85 -2.18 10.53 5.15
N SER A 86 -1.90 9.84 6.27
CA SER A 86 -2.49 10.15 7.57
C SER A 86 -2.03 11.53 8.08
N PRO A 87 -2.95 12.34 8.66
CA PRO A 87 -2.61 13.60 9.29
C PRO A 87 -1.74 13.42 10.55
N ALA A 88 -1.76 12.24 11.17
CA ALA A 88 -0.97 11.94 12.36
C ALA A 88 0.54 11.90 12.11
N TYR A 89 0.98 11.78 10.85
CA TYR A 89 2.39 11.82 10.48
C TYR A 89 2.85 13.27 10.27
N ALA A 90 2.94 14.03 11.36
CA ALA A 90 3.30 15.46 11.37
C ALA A 90 4.80 15.73 11.08
N ALA A 91 5.63 14.67 11.01
CA ALA A 91 7.06 14.79 10.75
C ALA A 91 7.40 15.26 9.32
N VAL A 92 6.46 15.15 8.37
CA VAL A 92 6.67 15.56 6.97
C VAL A 92 5.68 16.68 6.62
N PRO A 93 6.16 17.88 6.21
CA PRO A 93 5.31 18.97 5.78
C PRO A 93 4.38 18.57 4.62
N TYR A 94 3.16 19.13 4.60
CA TYR A 94 2.17 18.84 3.55
C TYR A 94 2.73 19.02 2.13
N ALA A 95 3.50 20.08 1.88
CA ALA A 95 4.09 20.34 0.57
C ALA A 95 5.02 19.21 0.10
N GLN A 96 5.80 18.62 1.01
CA GLN A 96 6.66 17.49 0.70
C GLN A 96 5.85 16.21 0.47
N LYS A 97 4.77 16.00 1.24
CA LYS A 97 3.83 14.90 0.96
C LYS A 97 3.23 15.06 -0.43
N LEU A 98 2.70 16.23 -0.74
CA LEU A 98 2.08 16.50 -2.03
C LEU A 98 3.06 16.24 -3.19
N ALA A 99 4.30 16.74 -3.09
CA ALA A 99 5.33 16.50 -4.10
C ALA A 99 5.61 15.00 -4.30
N ALA A 100 5.74 14.23 -3.21
CA ALA A 100 5.95 12.79 -3.30
C ALA A 100 4.76 12.06 -3.93
N TRP A 101 3.53 12.44 -3.60
CA TRP A 101 2.33 11.85 -4.18
C TRP A 101 2.10 12.26 -5.65
N GLN A 102 2.57 13.44 -6.06
CA GLN A 102 2.52 13.89 -7.46
C GLN A 102 3.40 13.05 -8.39
N ALA A 103 4.42 12.36 -7.88
CA ALA A 103 5.21 11.42 -8.67
C ALA A 103 4.37 10.28 -9.29
N LEU A 104 3.20 9.97 -8.70
CA LEU A 104 2.27 9.00 -9.29
C LEU A 104 1.69 9.44 -10.64
N ARG A 105 1.71 10.75 -10.95
CA ARG A 105 1.10 11.28 -12.19
C ARG A 105 1.70 10.67 -13.46
N GLU A 106 2.95 10.22 -13.40
CA GLU A 106 3.62 9.53 -14.52
C GLU A 106 2.92 8.21 -14.90
N TRP A 107 2.12 7.66 -13.98
CA TRP A 107 1.42 6.38 -14.11
C TRP A 107 -0.10 6.53 -14.23
N LEU A 108 -0.61 7.76 -14.17
CA LEU A 108 -2.03 8.05 -14.34
C LEU A 108 -2.30 8.28 -15.82
N SER A 109 -3.24 7.50 -16.37
CA SER A 109 -3.81 7.71 -17.71
C SER A 109 -5.12 8.48 -17.63
#